data_AF-A0A9Q3UGQ5-F1
#
_entry.id   AF-A0A9Q3UGQ5-F1
#
_cell.length_a   1.000
_cell.length_b   1.000
_cell.length_c   1.000
_cell.angle_alpha   90.00
_cell.angle_beta   90.00
_cell.angle_gamma   90.00
#
_symmetry.space_group_name_H-M   'P 1'
#
loop_
_entity.id
_entity.type
_entity.pdbx_description
1 polymer ?
#
loop_
_entity_poly.entity_id
_entity_poly.type
_entity_poly.pdbx_seq_one_letter_code
_entity_poly.pdbx_strand_id
1 'polypeptide(L)'
;MGFWDNVGKLAKAGAQAGAKMASDTYGDMKEAQADAARKSDDQLARTIANRSGGTWAIGAARQELKSRGYSDDAIQSLVNRHR
;
A
#
# COMPACT_ATOMS: atom_id res chain seq x y z
N MET A 1 -38.80 15.92 -16.42
CA MET A 1 -38.16 15.26 -15.26
C MET A 1 -36.82 14.66 -15.71
N GLY A 2 -35.74 15.44 -15.85
CA GLY A 2 -34.49 14.91 -16.46
C GLY A 2 -33.18 15.45 -15.89
N PHE A 3 -33.25 16.48 -15.04
CA PHE A 3 -32.07 17.07 -14.40
C PHE A 3 -31.50 16.17 -13.30
N TRP A 4 -32.35 15.64 -12.41
CA TRP A 4 -31.92 14.75 -11.32
C TRP A 4 -31.45 13.35 -11.79
N ASP A 5 -31.90 12.87 -12.95
CA ASP A 5 -31.50 11.55 -13.50
C ASP A 5 -30.04 11.55 -13.98
N ASN A 6 -29.61 12.63 -14.64
CA ASN A 6 -28.24 12.76 -15.14
C ASN A 6 -27.21 12.92 -14.02
N VAL A 7 -27.57 13.62 -12.93
CA VAL A 7 -26.71 13.72 -11.73
C VAL A 7 -26.57 12.37 -11.03
N GLY A 8 -27.65 11.59 -10.93
CA GLY A 8 -27.62 10.23 -10.40
C GLY A 8 -26.74 9.27 -11.21
N LYS A 9 -26.76 9.39 -12.55
CA LYS A 9 -25.87 8.60 -13.44
C LYS A 9 -24.41 8.98 -13.30
N LEU A 10 -24.09 10.27 -13.21
CA LEU A 10 -22.70 10.73 -13.03
C LEU A 10 -22.14 10.31 -11.67
N ALA A 11 -22.92 10.45 -10.60
CA ALA A 11 -22.55 9.98 -9.27
C ALA A 11 -22.33 8.47 -9.25
N LYS A 12 -23.20 7.69 -9.91
CA LYS A 12 -23.08 6.24 -10.00
C LYS A 12 -21.88 5.79 -10.85
N ALA A 13 -21.50 6.56 -11.87
CA ALA A 13 -20.31 6.32 -12.68
C ALA A 13 -19.02 6.67 -11.91
N GLY A 14 -18.97 7.84 -11.25
CA GLY A 14 -17.85 8.26 -10.41
C GLY A 14 -17.65 7.35 -9.19
N ALA A 15 -18.73 6.90 -8.56
CA ALA A 15 -18.69 5.92 -7.47
C ALA A 15 -18.19 4.55 -7.94
N GLN A 16 -18.55 4.09 -9.14
CA GLN A 16 -18.05 2.81 -9.67
C GLN A 16 -16.58 2.88 -10.09
N ALA A 17 -16.13 3.99 -10.66
CA ALA A 17 -14.73 4.19 -10.99
C ALA A 17 -13.87 4.33 -9.72
N GLY A 18 -14.32 5.14 -8.76
CA GLY A 18 -13.67 5.29 -7.46
C GLY A 18 -13.70 4.00 -6.63
N ALA A 19 -14.79 3.23 -6.66
CA ALA A 19 -14.87 1.95 -5.97
C ALA A 19 -14.00 0.87 -6.60
N LYS A 20 -13.90 0.79 -7.94
CA LYS A 20 -12.98 -0.14 -8.61
C LYS A 20 -11.53 0.22 -8.33
N MET A 21 -11.16 1.51 -8.49
CA MET A 21 -9.82 1.96 -8.14
C MET A 21 -9.50 1.74 -6.67
N ALA A 22 -10.44 2.00 -5.76
CA ALA A 22 -10.27 1.69 -4.36
C ALA A 22 -10.12 0.18 -4.14
N SER A 23 -10.98 -0.67 -4.70
CA SER A 23 -10.90 -2.12 -4.50
C SER A 23 -9.62 -2.74 -5.07
N ASP A 24 -9.18 -2.30 -6.25
CA ASP A 24 -7.91 -2.73 -6.84
C ASP A 24 -6.74 -2.25 -5.97
N THR A 25 -6.74 -0.98 -5.55
CA THR A 25 -5.67 -0.43 -4.69
C THR A 25 -5.63 -1.10 -3.31
N TYR A 26 -6.80 -1.40 -2.72
CA TYR A 26 -6.90 -2.14 -1.46
C TYR A 26 -6.48 -3.60 -1.62
N GLY A 27 -6.78 -4.22 -2.77
CA GLY A 27 -6.30 -5.56 -3.13
C GLY A 27 -4.78 -5.60 -3.20
N ASP A 28 -4.18 -4.70 -3.97
CA ASP A 28 -2.72 -4.55 -4.12
C ASP A 28 -2.03 -4.26 -2.79
N MET A 29 -2.58 -3.37 -1.97
CA MET A 29 -2.06 -3.10 -0.63
C MET A 29 -2.09 -4.33 0.27
N LYS A 30 -3.22 -5.05 0.28
CA LYS A 30 -3.39 -6.23 1.12
C LYS A 30 -2.48 -7.37 0.67
N GLU A 31 -2.26 -7.51 -0.63
CA GLU A 31 -1.34 -8.49 -1.20
C GLU A 31 0.12 -8.13 -0.89
N ALA A 32 0.50 -6.86 -1.05
CA ALA A 32 1.82 -6.37 -0.65
C ALA A 32 2.07 -6.51 0.86
N GLN A 33 1.04 -6.34 1.69
CA GLN A 33 1.12 -6.55 3.14
C GLN A 33 1.20 -8.03 3.50
N ALA A 34 0.46 -8.91 2.82
CA ALA A 34 0.58 -10.35 3.01
C ALA A 34 1.94 -10.88 2.56
N ASP A 35 2.49 -10.34 1.48
CA ASP A 35 3.83 -10.66 0.99
C ASP A 35 4.91 -10.13 1.94
N ALA A 36 4.72 -8.91 2.49
CA ALA A 36 5.58 -8.35 3.53
C ALA A 36 5.55 -9.19 4.83
N ALA A 37 4.36 -9.60 5.28
CA ALA A 37 4.22 -10.43 6.49
C ALA A 37 4.94 -11.77 6.37
N ARG A 38 5.07 -12.32 5.16
CA ARG A 38 5.83 -13.55 4.88
C ARG A 38 7.34 -13.34 4.83
N LYS A 39 7.80 -12.10 4.69
CA LYS A 39 9.23 -11.76 4.58
C LYS A 39 9.89 -11.56 5.95
N SER A 40 11.18 -11.84 6.01
CA SER A 40 12.02 -11.51 7.17
C SER A 40 12.35 -10.02 7.22
N ASP A 41 12.73 -9.52 8.38
CA ASP A 41 12.98 -8.10 8.61
C ASP A 41 14.06 -7.52 7.66
N ASP A 42 15.12 -8.28 7.38
CA ASP A 42 16.14 -7.91 6.39
C ASP A 42 15.59 -7.84 4.96
N GLN A 43 14.67 -8.73 4.58
CA GLN A 43 14.02 -8.68 3.27
C GLN A 43 13.06 -7.49 3.16
N LEU A 44 12.36 -7.14 4.23
CA LEU A 44 11.53 -5.94 4.31
C LEU A 44 12.38 -4.68 4.18
N ALA A 45 13.49 -4.61 4.91
CA ALA A 45 14.45 -3.52 4.81
C ALA A 45 15.03 -3.39 3.39
N ARG A 46 15.39 -4.51 2.74
CA ARG A 46 15.82 -4.53 1.34
C ARG A 46 14.73 -4.10 0.37
N THR A 47 13.48 -4.48 0.62
CA THR A 47 12.33 -4.07 -0.21
C THR A 47 12.17 -2.56 -0.16
N ILE A 48 12.31 -1.97 1.03
CA ILE A 48 12.27 -0.52 1.23
C ILE A 48 13.48 0.17 0.57
N ALA A 49 14.70 -0.37 0.77
CA ALA A 49 15.95 0.20 0.25
C ALA A 49 16.01 0.17 -1.29
N ASN A 50 15.67 -0.96 -1.89
CA ASN A 50 15.65 -1.14 -3.35
C ASN A 50 14.38 -0.60 -4.01
N ARG A 51 13.43 -0.05 -3.23
CA ARG A 51 12.08 0.32 -3.69
C ARG A 51 11.38 -0.79 -4.51
N SER A 52 11.57 -2.03 -4.11
CA SER A 52 11.03 -3.18 -4.84
C SER A 52 9.51 -3.25 -4.62
N GLY A 53 8.70 -3.23 -5.68
CA GLY A 53 7.23 -3.28 -5.59
C GLY A 53 6.52 -1.93 -5.45
N GLY A 54 7.23 -0.82 -5.66
CA GLY A 54 6.63 0.52 -5.67
C GLY A 54 6.27 1.05 -4.27
N THR A 55 5.61 2.22 -4.23
CA THR A 55 5.32 2.95 -2.99
C THR A 55 4.49 2.15 -1.99
N TRP A 56 3.56 1.31 -2.48
CA TRP A 56 2.69 0.49 -1.63
C TRP A 56 3.43 -0.64 -0.93
N ALA A 57 4.32 -1.35 -1.63
CA ALA A 57 5.15 -2.39 -1.03
C ALA A 57 6.14 -1.82 0.01
N ILE A 58 6.67 -0.62 -0.24
CA ILE A 58 7.50 0.09 0.74
C ILE A 58 6.70 0.42 1.99
N GLY A 59 5.48 0.94 1.83
CA GLY A 59 4.59 1.28 2.94
C GLY A 59 4.21 0.04 3.76
N ALA A 60 3.81 -1.03 3.08
CA ALA A 60 3.50 -2.31 3.70
C ALA A 60 4.69 -2.90 4.47
N ALA A 61 5.89 -2.89 3.88
CA ALA A 61 7.10 -3.38 4.53
C ALA A 61 7.49 -2.54 5.77
N ARG A 62 7.34 -1.21 5.69
CA ARG A 62 7.55 -0.31 6.83
C ARG A 62 6.55 -0.59 7.95
N GLN A 63 5.29 -0.76 7.59
CA GLN A 63 4.21 -1.00 8.55
C GLN A 63 4.37 -2.37 9.23
N GLU A 64 4.79 -3.38 8.49
CA GLU A 64 5.10 -4.71 9.03
C GLU A 64 6.27 -4.65 10.01
N LEU A 65 7.38 -4.01 9.65
CA LEU A 65 8.51 -3.81 10.57
C LEU A 65 8.08 -3.05 11.84
N LYS A 66 7.26 -2.00 11.69
CA LYS A 66 6.73 -1.26 12.84
C LYS A 66 5.84 -2.13 13.72
N SER A 67 5.00 -2.97 13.12
CA SER A 67 4.14 -3.92 13.84
C SER A 67 4.95 -4.98 14.59
N ARG A 68 6.17 -5.30 14.14
CA ARG A 68 7.12 -6.20 14.81
C ARG A 68 7.90 -5.54 15.93
N GLY A 69 7.70 -4.24 16.17
CA GLY A 69 8.34 -3.49 17.25
C GLY A 69 9.56 -2.67 16.81
N TYR A 70 9.89 -2.62 15.52
CA TYR A 70 10.95 -1.73 15.05
C TYR A 70 10.48 -0.27 15.10
N SER A 71 11.31 0.60 15.68
CA SER A 71 11.11 2.05 15.61
C SER A 71 11.47 2.59 14.23
N ASP A 72 10.92 3.75 13.85
CA ASP A 72 11.21 4.38 12.55
C ASP A 72 12.73 4.59 12.33
N ASP A 73 13.47 4.99 13.37
CA ASP A 73 14.95 5.06 13.34
C ASP A 73 15.63 3.73 13.06
N ALA A 74 15.13 2.64 13.66
CA ALA A 74 15.68 1.30 13.45
C ALA A 74 15.41 0.81 12.03
N ILE A 75 14.20 1.06 11.51
CA ILE A 75 13.84 0.77 10.12
C ILE A 75 14.74 1.58 9.17
N GLN A 76 14.93 2.86 9.44
CA GLN A 76 15.75 3.73 8.60
C GLN A 76 17.23 3.32 8.63
N SER A 77 17.75 2.91 9.78
CA SER A 77 19.10 2.35 9.92
C SER A 77 19.26 1.04 9.13
N LEU A 78 18.26 0.14 9.19
CA LEU A 78 18.20 -1.08 8.41
C LEU A 78 18.19 -0.79 6.91
N VAL A 79 17.35 0.14 6.47
CA VAL A 79 17.27 0.57 5.07
C VAL A 79 18.59 1.16 4.59
N ASN A 80 19.24 1.99 5.41
CA ASN A 80 20.50 2.64 5.06
C ASN A 80 21.67 1.66 4.99
N ARG A 81 21.60 0.51 5.69
CA ARG A 81 22.56 -0.59 5.54
C ARG A 81 22.44 -1.30 4.19
N HIS A 82 21.26 -1.29 3.57
CA HIS A 82 20.96 -1.99 2.32
C HIS A 82 20.91 -1.07 1.08
N ARG A 83 21.30 0.19 1.25
CA ARG A 83 21.40 1.20 0.17
C ARG A 83 22.82 1.27 -0.37
#